data_AF-A0AA43EXF8-F1
#
_entry.id   AF-A0AA43EXF8-F1
#
_cell.length_a   1.000
_cell.length_b   1.000
_cell.length_c   1.000
_cell.angle_alpha   90.00
_cell.angle_beta   90.00
_cell.angle_gamma   90.00
#
_symmetry.space_group_name_H-M   'P 1'
#
loop_
_entity.id
_entity.type
_entity.pdbx_description
1 polymer ?
#
loop_
_entity_poly.entity_id
_entity_poly.type
_entity_poly.pdbx_seq_one_letter_code
_entity_poly.pdbx_strand_id
1 'polypeptide(L)'
;MIRPLVRIAVAAMCAAIVQVTTPAIGAWERFHGDAANRGFADVDTKPAAGGSLSVPSLGTFALGAGPVIAPDGSVYLGTQEGKLIALHADGKPFWSRDINKDESIVASPAVGADGSVYVIGAKSKITKIKLGVKKTEIASILYAFNATGALLARTPFPTRTGLRGATSAPPNIVSVGGKEIILTPAIYRNRNISGVEMRLIGFSPNGGVVLD
;
A
#
# COMPACT_ATOMS: atom_id res chain seq x y z
N MET A 1 39.74 -64.85 7.33
CA MET A 1 38.45 -64.97 8.07
C MET A 1 37.78 -63.60 8.03
N ILE A 2 36.75 -63.46 7.20
CA ILE A 2 36.15 -62.19 6.75
C ILE A 2 35.02 -61.80 7.71
N ARG A 3 34.94 -60.54 8.12
CA ARG A 3 33.73 -59.95 8.74
C ARG A 3 33.33 -58.72 7.92
N PRO A 4 32.13 -58.64 7.33
CA PRO A 4 31.68 -57.42 6.70
C PRO A 4 31.14 -56.46 7.77
N LEU A 5 31.59 -55.21 7.73
CA LEU A 5 31.00 -54.10 8.49
C LEU A 5 29.76 -53.61 7.72
N VAL A 6 28.58 -53.85 8.27
CA VAL A 6 27.34 -53.22 7.80
C VAL A 6 27.35 -51.77 8.29
N ARG A 7 27.51 -50.81 7.38
CA ARG A 7 27.28 -49.39 7.67
C ARG A 7 25.79 -49.09 7.46
N ILE A 8 25.07 -48.85 8.55
CA ILE A 8 23.70 -48.33 8.49
C ILE A 8 23.81 -46.82 8.22
N ALA A 9 23.44 -46.39 7.03
CA ALA A 9 23.25 -44.98 6.72
C ALA A 9 21.87 -44.56 7.26
N VAL A 10 21.83 -43.70 8.28
CA VAL A 10 20.60 -43.04 8.72
C VAL A 10 20.40 -41.84 7.80
N ALA A 11 19.44 -41.94 6.88
CA ALA A 11 19.01 -40.80 6.08
C ALA A 11 18.18 -39.87 6.97
N ALA A 12 18.73 -38.72 7.35
CA ALA A 12 17.99 -37.67 8.01
C ALA A 12 17.04 -37.02 6.98
N MET A 13 15.77 -37.39 7.03
CA MET A 13 14.73 -36.76 6.22
C MET A 13 14.42 -35.40 6.85
N CYS A 14 15.01 -34.34 6.33
CA CYS A 14 14.61 -32.97 6.66
C CYS A 14 13.19 -32.76 6.15
N ALA A 15 12.20 -32.88 7.03
CA ALA A 15 10.87 -32.36 6.77
C ALA A 15 11.00 -30.83 6.68
N ALA A 16 10.86 -30.28 5.48
CA ALA A 16 10.65 -28.85 5.31
C ALA A 16 9.30 -28.53 5.96
N ILE A 17 9.34 -27.95 7.16
CA ILE A 17 8.15 -27.40 7.79
C ILE A 17 7.75 -26.21 6.91
N VAL A 18 6.74 -26.39 6.07
CA VAL A 18 6.03 -25.27 5.47
C VAL A 18 5.34 -24.58 6.64
N GLN A 19 5.96 -23.52 7.16
CA GLN A 19 5.26 -22.63 8.08
C GLN A 19 4.16 -21.97 7.28
N VAL A 20 2.94 -22.50 7.41
CA VAL A 20 1.75 -21.75 7.07
C VAL A 20 1.72 -20.63 8.10
N THR A 21 2.19 -19.45 7.71
CA THR A 21 2.02 -18.25 8.52
C THR A 21 0.52 -17.99 8.57
N THR A 22 -0.14 -18.42 9.65
CA THR A 22 -1.46 -17.87 9.98
C THR A 22 -1.31 -16.35 9.99
N PRO A 23 -2.11 -15.59 9.21
CA PRO A 23 -2.05 -14.15 9.30
C PRO A 23 -2.22 -13.78 10.77
N ALA A 24 -1.36 -12.89 11.26
CA ALA A 24 -1.47 -12.40 12.61
C ALA A 24 -2.91 -11.92 12.85
N ILE A 25 -3.49 -12.36 13.96
CA ILE A 25 -4.89 -12.12 14.32
C ILE A 25 -5.16 -10.61 14.19
N GLY A 26 -5.91 -10.21 13.16
CA GLY A 26 -6.33 -8.82 12.94
C GLY A 26 -5.58 -7.98 11.89
N ALA A 27 -4.72 -8.56 11.04
CA ALA A 27 -4.12 -7.81 9.92
C ALA A 27 -5.18 -7.27 8.93
N TRP A 28 -4.98 -6.04 8.47
CA TRP A 28 -5.81 -5.34 7.48
C TRP A 28 -4.89 -4.55 6.56
N GLU A 29 -4.13 -5.25 5.71
CA GLU A 29 -2.91 -4.71 5.09
C GLU A 29 -3.20 -3.71 3.96
N ARG A 30 -4.43 -3.68 3.45
CA ARG A 30 -4.81 -2.92 2.25
C ARG A 30 -6.30 -2.57 2.28
N PHE A 31 -6.76 -1.82 1.28
CA PHE A 31 -8.19 -1.55 1.11
C PHE A 31 -8.97 -2.87 1.00
N HIS A 32 -10.10 -2.98 1.71
CA HIS A 32 -10.86 -4.23 1.90
C HIS A 32 -10.11 -5.37 2.62
N GLY A 33 -9.02 -5.07 3.33
CA GLY A 33 -8.41 -5.91 4.35
C GLY A 33 -7.40 -6.92 3.83
N ASP A 34 -7.69 -7.61 2.74
CA ASP A 34 -6.87 -8.72 2.26
C ASP A 34 -6.75 -8.78 0.73
N ALA A 35 -5.93 -9.72 0.24
CA ALA A 35 -5.72 -9.91 -1.19
C ALA A 35 -7.00 -10.31 -1.97
N ALA A 36 -7.99 -10.88 -1.28
CA ALA A 36 -9.28 -11.24 -1.86
C ALA A 36 -10.28 -10.06 -1.85
N ASN A 37 -9.90 -8.91 -1.28
CA ASN A 37 -10.73 -7.72 -1.09
C ASN A 37 -12.08 -8.04 -0.43
N ARG A 38 -12.08 -8.94 0.56
CA ARG A 38 -13.32 -9.43 1.19
C ARG A 38 -14.06 -8.36 1.99
N GLY A 39 -13.35 -7.37 2.51
CA GLY A 39 -13.93 -6.33 3.36
C GLY A 39 -14.37 -6.85 4.74
N PHE A 40 -13.94 -8.05 5.15
CA PHE A 40 -14.16 -8.57 6.49
C PHE A 40 -12.93 -9.36 6.97
N ALA A 41 -12.67 -9.28 8.27
CA ALA A 41 -11.73 -10.14 8.97
C ALA A 41 -12.52 -10.99 9.97
N ASP A 42 -12.28 -12.30 9.95
CA ASP A 42 -12.86 -13.23 10.92
C ASP A 42 -11.94 -13.27 12.14
N VAL A 43 -12.31 -12.52 13.18
CA VAL A 43 -11.49 -12.33 14.38
C VAL A 43 -12.33 -12.66 15.61
N ASP A 44 -11.89 -13.66 16.37
CA ASP A 44 -12.47 -13.97 17.67
C ASP A 44 -11.83 -13.08 18.74
N THR A 45 -12.62 -12.16 19.28
CA THR A 45 -12.17 -11.23 20.32
C THR A 45 -13.04 -11.36 21.56
N LYS A 46 -12.44 -11.18 22.74
CA LYS A 46 -13.21 -10.93 23.96
C LYS A 46 -14.00 -9.62 23.79
N PRO A 47 -15.18 -9.49 24.41
CA PRO A 47 -15.87 -8.20 24.46
C PRO A 47 -14.93 -7.08 24.90
N ALA A 48 -15.06 -5.91 24.28
CA ALA A 48 -14.25 -4.75 24.61
C ALA A 48 -14.38 -4.43 26.11
N ALA A 49 -13.30 -4.66 26.86
CA ALA A 49 -13.28 -4.45 28.31
C ALA A 49 -12.90 -3.01 28.70
N GLY A 50 -12.55 -2.16 27.71
CA GLY A 50 -12.16 -0.77 27.89
C GLY A 50 -12.77 0.13 26.82
N GLY A 51 -12.67 1.44 27.01
CA GLY A 51 -13.12 2.43 26.04
C GLY A 51 -12.20 2.52 24.82
N SER A 52 -12.69 3.14 23.75
CA SER A 52 -11.91 3.43 22.55
C SER A 52 -10.69 4.29 22.87
N LEU A 53 -9.55 3.97 22.25
CA LEU A 53 -8.39 4.83 22.25
C LEU A 53 -8.63 6.02 21.31
N SER A 54 -8.39 7.24 21.81
CA SER A 54 -8.44 8.45 21.00
C SER A 54 -7.03 8.99 20.78
N VAL A 55 -6.62 9.11 19.52
CA VAL A 55 -5.33 9.70 19.13
C VAL A 55 -5.60 11.07 18.47
N PRO A 56 -5.38 12.19 19.19
CA PRO A 56 -5.69 13.51 18.67
C PRO A 56 -4.64 14.00 17.66
N SER A 57 -4.96 15.08 16.93
CA SER A 57 -4.00 15.88 16.17
C SER A 57 -3.27 15.15 15.02
N LEU A 58 -3.95 14.20 14.36
CA LEU A 58 -3.37 13.45 13.24
C LEU A 58 -3.52 14.15 11.87
N GLY A 59 -4.27 15.25 11.78
CA GLY A 59 -4.51 15.97 10.52
C GLY A 59 -5.87 15.64 9.90
N THR A 60 -6.02 15.94 8.61
CA THR A 60 -7.28 15.78 7.88
C THR A 60 -7.23 14.54 6.99
N PHE A 61 -8.30 13.73 7.02
CA PHE A 61 -8.39 12.49 6.25
C PHE A 61 -9.40 12.63 5.11
N ALA A 62 -9.09 12.04 3.95
CA ALA A 62 -10.08 11.92 2.89
C ALA A 62 -11.14 10.86 3.25
N LEU A 63 -12.40 11.14 2.93
CA LEU A 63 -13.48 10.17 3.12
C LEU A 63 -13.19 8.90 2.32
N GLY A 64 -13.27 7.74 2.97
CA GLY A 64 -12.95 6.45 2.36
C GLY A 64 -11.46 6.07 2.37
N ALA A 65 -10.55 6.98 2.74
CA ALA A 65 -9.15 6.66 2.98
C ALA A 65 -8.97 6.16 4.43
N GLY A 66 -9.30 4.88 4.65
CA GLY A 66 -9.17 4.23 5.95
C GLY A 66 -7.72 3.82 6.29
N PRO A 67 -7.41 3.61 7.58
CA PRO A 67 -6.12 3.08 7.99
C PRO A 67 -5.95 1.63 7.55
N VAL A 68 -4.70 1.18 7.50
CA VAL A 68 -4.32 -0.23 7.33
C VAL A 68 -3.52 -0.71 8.54
N ILE A 69 -3.62 -2.00 8.83
CA ILE A 69 -2.97 -2.66 9.97
C ILE A 69 -2.04 -3.73 9.41
N ALA A 70 -0.74 -3.58 9.67
CA ALA A 70 0.26 -4.59 9.31
C ALA A 70 0.18 -5.82 10.23
N PRO A 71 0.77 -6.96 9.83
CA PRO A 71 0.77 -8.18 10.65
C PRO A 71 1.41 -8.01 12.04
N ASP A 72 2.29 -7.04 12.23
CA ASP A 72 2.88 -6.72 13.54
C ASP A 72 1.99 -5.84 14.42
N GLY A 73 0.82 -5.43 13.92
CA GLY A 73 -0.12 -4.52 14.59
C GLY A 73 0.18 -3.04 14.37
N SER A 74 1.21 -2.68 13.59
CA SER A 74 1.47 -1.29 13.20
C SER A 74 0.33 -0.75 12.34
N VAL A 75 -0.12 0.47 12.62
CA VAL A 75 -1.24 1.12 11.93
C VAL A 75 -0.73 2.25 11.05
N TYR A 76 -1.11 2.25 9.77
CA TYR A 76 -0.69 3.27 8.80
C TYR A 76 -1.88 4.05 8.23
N LEU A 77 -1.71 5.35 8.07
CA LEU A 77 -2.73 6.28 7.58
C LEU A 77 -2.11 7.47 6.85
N GLY A 78 -2.74 7.88 5.76
CA GLY A 78 -2.34 9.04 4.97
C GLY A 78 -3.28 10.23 5.19
N THR A 79 -2.73 11.44 5.16
CA THR A 79 -3.49 12.68 5.36
C THR A 79 -3.58 13.53 4.09
N GLN A 80 -4.55 14.44 4.05
CA GLN A 80 -4.71 15.41 2.98
C GLN A 80 -3.56 16.44 2.93
N GLU A 81 -2.83 16.61 4.03
CA GLU A 81 -1.62 17.43 4.12
C GLU A 81 -0.36 16.72 3.60
N GLY A 82 -0.49 15.50 3.04
CA GLY A 82 0.64 14.78 2.47
C GLY A 82 1.52 14.09 3.52
N LYS A 83 0.97 13.78 4.69
CA LYS A 83 1.68 13.04 5.74
C LYS A 83 1.25 11.59 5.77
N LEU A 84 2.22 10.68 5.74
CA LEU A 84 2.05 9.27 6.13
C LEU A 84 2.39 9.13 7.61
N ILE A 85 1.46 8.60 8.37
CA ILE A 85 1.56 8.40 9.82
C ILE A 85 1.60 6.90 10.10
N ALA A 86 2.52 6.49 10.97
CA ALA A 86 2.59 5.16 11.54
C ALA A 86 2.38 5.23 13.05
N LEU A 87 1.53 4.37 13.58
CA LEU A 87 1.27 4.21 15.00
C LEU A 87 1.55 2.76 15.41
N HIS A 88 1.93 2.58 16.66
CA HIS A 88 1.91 1.27 17.30
C HIS A 88 0.47 0.82 17.53
N ALA A 89 0.26 -0.48 17.81
CA ALA A 89 -1.05 -1.05 18.11
C ALA A 89 -1.74 -0.39 19.33
N ASP A 90 -0.95 0.17 20.26
CA ASP A 90 -1.44 0.94 21.41
C ASP A 90 -1.72 2.42 21.08
N GLY A 91 -1.68 2.78 19.80
CA GLY A 91 -1.89 4.11 19.24
C GLY A 91 -0.82 5.14 19.56
N LYS A 92 0.31 4.74 20.17
CA LYS A 92 1.46 5.65 20.32
C LYS A 92 2.09 5.93 18.97
N PRO A 93 2.63 7.15 18.75
CA PRO A 93 3.38 7.48 17.54
C PRO A 93 4.54 6.52 17.33
N PHE A 94 4.65 5.95 16.13
CA PHE A 94 5.82 5.17 15.73
C PHE A 94 6.74 6.02 14.86
N TRP A 95 6.24 6.54 13.74
CA TRP A 95 6.94 7.51 12.90
C TRP A 95 5.96 8.28 12.01
N SER A 96 6.42 9.39 11.39
CA SER A 96 5.67 10.05 10.32
C SER A 96 6.59 10.59 9.24
N ARG A 97 6.09 10.69 8.02
CA ARG A 97 6.82 11.19 6.84
C ARG A 97 5.95 12.09 6.00
N ASP A 98 6.48 13.24 5.62
CA ASP A 98 5.86 14.09 4.60
C ASP A 98 6.33 13.61 3.22
N ILE A 99 5.41 13.35 2.29
CA ILE A 99 5.77 12.94 0.92
C ILE A 99 6.23 14.14 0.09
N ASN A 100 5.41 15.19 0.04
CA ASN A 100 5.68 16.46 -0.62
C ASN A 100 4.62 17.50 -0.15
N LYS A 101 4.99 18.78 -0.08
CA LYS A 101 4.16 19.85 0.48
C LYS A 101 2.91 20.20 -0.35
N ASP A 102 2.89 19.82 -1.63
CA ASP A 102 1.80 20.11 -2.55
C ASP A 102 1.05 18.86 -3.03
N GLU A 103 1.21 17.77 -2.28
CA GLU A 103 0.55 16.49 -2.52
C GLU A 103 -0.32 16.08 -1.34
N SER A 104 -1.39 15.37 -1.63
CA SER A 104 -2.29 14.79 -0.63
C SER A 104 -2.27 13.27 -0.75
N ILE A 105 -2.36 12.57 0.38
CA ILE A 105 -2.63 11.12 0.39
C ILE A 105 -4.12 10.96 0.64
N VAL A 106 -4.85 10.60 -0.42
CA VAL A 106 -6.33 10.56 -0.42
C VAL A 106 -6.91 9.16 -0.58
N ALA A 107 -6.08 8.14 -0.46
CA ALA A 107 -6.46 6.74 -0.53
C ALA A 107 -5.77 5.95 0.60
N SER A 108 -6.35 4.81 0.98
CA SER A 108 -5.74 3.91 1.95
C SER A 108 -4.34 3.46 1.49
N PRO A 109 -3.36 3.34 2.41
CA PRO A 109 -2.09 2.70 2.10
C PRO A 109 -2.25 1.21 1.76
N ALA A 110 -1.16 0.57 1.35
CA ALA A 110 -1.03 -0.89 1.30
C ALA A 110 0.29 -1.33 1.93
N VAL A 111 0.29 -2.45 2.65
CA VAL A 111 1.45 -3.03 3.31
C VAL A 111 1.84 -4.33 2.59
N GLY A 112 3.09 -4.41 2.13
CA GLY A 112 3.67 -5.60 1.53
C GLY A 112 4.12 -6.62 2.57
N ALA A 113 4.37 -7.85 2.14
CA ALA A 113 4.75 -8.95 3.04
C ALA A 113 6.07 -8.68 3.82
N ASP A 114 6.94 -7.81 3.31
CA ASP A 114 8.18 -7.39 3.97
C ASP A 114 8.01 -6.18 4.91
N GLY A 115 6.78 -5.70 5.10
CA GLY A 115 6.45 -4.51 5.87
C GLY A 115 6.63 -3.19 5.12
N SER A 116 6.91 -3.22 3.82
CA SER A 116 6.93 -2.01 2.99
C SER A 116 5.55 -1.38 2.90
N VAL A 117 5.48 -0.05 2.95
CA VAL A 117 4.22 0.73 2.93
C VAL A 117 4.15 1.53 1.64
N TYR A 118 3.07 1.32 0.89
CA TYR A 118 2.80 1.97 -0.39
C TYR A 118 1.66 2.97 -0.26
N VAL A 119 1.88 4.19 -0.75
CA VAL A 119 0.86 5.26 -0.77
C VAL A 119 0.86 5.99 -2.10
N ILE A 120 -0.30 6.54 -2.47
CA ILE A 120 -0.44 7.41 -3.63
C ILE A 120 -0.46 8.87 -3.16
N GLY A 121 0.54 9.64 -3.57
CA GLY A 121 0.50 11.09 -3.51
C GLY A 121 -0.21 11.64 -4.75
N ALA A 122 -1.17 12.53 -4.54
CA ALA A 122 -1.90 13.21 -5.62
C ALA A 122 -1.66 14.72 -5.56
N LYS A 123 -1.18 15.28 -6.67
CA LYS A 123 -0.97 16.71 -6.85
C LYS A 123 -2.03 17.28 -7.76
N SER A 124 -2.74 18.31 -7.30
CA SER A 124 -3.71 19.06 -8.11
C SER A 124 -3.12 20.36 -8.63
N LYS A 125 -3.10 20.53 -9.95
CA LYS A 125 -2.75 21.79 -10.62
C LYS A 125 -4.01 22.43 -11.18
N ILE A 126 -4.33 23.62 -10.68
CA ILE A 126 -5.46 24.41 -11.18
C ILE A 126 -4.94 25.46 -12.16
N THR A 127 -5.46 25.47 -13.38
CA THR A 127 -5.15 26.47 -14.41
C THR A 127 -6.42 27.21 -14.79
N LYS A 128 -6.40 28.54 -14.77
CA LYS A 128 -7.51 29.36 -15.27
C LYS A 128 -7.45 29.37 -16.80
N ILE A 129 -8.57 29.10 -17.45
CA ILE A 129 -8.73 29.19 -18.90
C ILE A 129 -9.69 30.33 -19.25
N LYS A 130 -10.00 30.49 -20.54
CA LYS A 130 -10.88 31.57 -21.05
C LYS A 130 -12.22 31.59 -20.29
N LEU A 131 -12.80 32.78 -20.16
CA LEU A 131 -14.08 33.02 -19.49
C LEU A 131 -14.13 32.59 -18.02
N GLY A 132 -12.98 32.55 -17.33
CA GLY A 132 -12.92 32.30 -15.89
C GLY A 132 -13.07 30.84 -15.47
N VAL A 133 -13.27 29.93 -16.42
CA VAL A 133 -13.33 28.49 -16.16
C VAL A 133 -11.98 28.03 -15.59
N LYS A 134 -12.01 27.15 -14.60
CA LYS A 134 -10.81 26.52 -14.02
C LYS A 134 -10.70 25.08 -14.53
N LYS A 135 -9.51 24.71 -14.99
CA LYS A 135 -9.15 23.33 -15.33
C LYS A 135 -8.27 22.77 -14.21
N THR A 136 -8.67 21.64 -13.65
CA THR A 136 -7.86 20.89 -12.69
C THR A 136 -7.19 19.71 -13.40
N GLU A 137 -5.87 19.61 -13.26
CA GLU A 137 -5.08 18.47 -13.68
C GLU A 137 -4.54 17.79 -12.43
N ILE A 138 -4.74 16.47 -12.32
CA ILE A 138 -4.22 15.66 -11.22
C ILE A 138 -3.04 14.85 -11.76
N ALA A 139 -1.96 14.80 -11.00
CA ALA A 139 -0.83 13.93 -11.25
C ALA A 139 -0.57 13.07 -10.02
N SER A 140 -0.42 11.76 -10.22
CA SER A 140 -0.19 10.82 -9.12
C SER A 140 1.24 10.29 -9.11
N ILE A 141 1.74 10.00 -7.91
CA ILE A 141 3.05 9.41 -7.64
C ILE A 141 2.84 8.27 -6.64
N LEU A 142 3.40 7.09 -6.94
CA LEU A 142 3.53 6.01 -5.97
C LEU A 142 4.76 6.30 -5.09
N TYR A 143 4.56 6.28 -3.78
CA TYR A 143 5.63 6.26 -2.80
C TYR A 143 5.72 4.89 -2.15
N ALA A 144 6.93 4.40 -1.97
CA ALA A 144 7.23 3.20 -1.21
C ALA A 144 8.13 3.56 -0.03
N PHE A 145 7.77 3.12 1.16
CA PHE A 145 8.55 3.24 2.38
C PHE A 145 8.85 1.84 2.92
N ASN A 146 9.96 1.65 3.63
CA ASN A 146 10.13 0.43 4.43
C ASN A 146 9.36 0.54 5.76
N ALA A 147 9.35 -0.54 6.54
CA ALA A 147 8.68 -0.60 7.84
C ALA A 147 9.14 0.48 8.85
N THR A 148 10.36 1.01 8.71
CA THR A 148 10.91 2.07 9.57
C THR A 148 10.62 3.49 9.06
N GLY A 149 9.88 3.60 7.96
CA GLY A 149 9.52 4.87 7.33
C GLY A 149 10.62 5.49 6.48
N ALA A 150 11.68 4.76 6.13
CA ALA A 150 12.65 5.24 5.13
C ALA A 150 12.06 5.15 3.73
N LEU A 151 12.19 6.21 2.94
CA LEU A 151 11.72 6.25 1.56
C LEU A 151 12.57 5.32 0.70
N LEU A 152 11.92 4.34 0.06
CA LEU A 152 12.53 3.40 -0.88
C LEU A 152 12.42 3.90 -2.32
N ALA A 153 11.26 4.41 -2.70
CA ALA A 153 10.99 4.85 -4.06
C ALA A 153 9.96 5.97 -4.11
N ARG A 154 10.12 6.84 -5.12
CA ARG A 154 9.06 7.73 -5.62
C ARG A 154 8.95 7.51 -7.12
N THR A 155 7.79 7.09 -7.58
CA THR A 155 7.56 6.75 -8.98
C THR A 155 6.35 7.49 -9.51
N PRO A 156 6.57 8.50 -10.37
CA PRO A 156 5.48 9.14 -11.06
C PRO A 156 4.72 8.13 -11.92
N PHE A 157 3.40 8.24 -11.96
CA PHE A 157 2.62 7.47 -12.92
C PHE A 157 3.06 7.83 -14.36
N PRO A 158 2.97 6.87 -15.31
CA PRO A 158 3.34 7.11 -16.71
C PRO A 158 2.63 8.34 -17.30
N THR A 159 3.19 8.88 -18.39
CA THR A 159 2.59 10.01 -19.12
C THR A 159 2.02 9.52 -20.43
N ARG A 160 0.77 9.90 -20.72
CA ARG A 160 0.09 9.59 -21.99
C ARG A 160 -0.58 10.83 -22.54
N THR A 161 -0.42 11.09 -23.84
CA THR A 161 -0.95 12.29 -24.50
C THR A 161 -0.54 13.62 -23.81
N GLY A 162 0.63 13.63 -23.17
CA GLY A 162 1.17 14.79 -22.45
C GLY A 162 0.56 15.03 -21.07
N LEU A 163 -0.20 14.07 -20.52
CA LEU A 163 -0.78 14.11 -19.18
C LEU A 163 -0.30 12.91 -18.36
N ARG A 164 0.02 13.14 -17.09
CA ARG A 164 0.33 12.06 -16.15
C ARG A 164 -0.94 11.33 -15.75
N GLY A 165 -0.78 10.04 -15.40
CA GLY A 165 -1.85 9.27 -14.80
C GLY A 165 -2.35 9.92 -13.51
N ALA A 166 -3.66 10.00 -13.39
CA ALA A 166 -4.36 10.50 -12.20
C ALA A 166 -5.12 9.37 -11.53
N THR A 167 -5.01 9.26 -10.21
CA THR A 167 -5.79 8.31 -9.43
C THR A 167 -6.06 8.81 -8.02
N SER A 168 -7.22 8.41 -7.50
CA SER A 168 -7.58 8.45 -6.09
C SER A 168 -7.87 7.04 -5.56
N ALA A 169 -7.53 6.00 -6.33
CA ALA A 169 -7.68 4.62 -5.91
C ALA A 169 -6.50 4.21 -5.02
N PRO A 170 -6.75 3.35 -4.01
CA PRO A 170 -5.67 2.79 -3.20
C PRO A 170 -4.78 1.88 -4.06
N PRO A 171 -3.48 1.79 -3.76
CA PRO A 171 -2.65 0.72 -4.29
C PRO A 171 -3.18 -0.61 -3.75
N ASN A 172 -3.15 -1.65 -4.58
CA ASN A 172 -3.42 -3.03 -4.16
C ASN A 172 -2.20 -3.88 -4.48
N ILE A 173 -1.97 -4.93 -3.70
CA ILE A 173 -0.82 -5.82 -3.88
C ILE A 173 -1.35 -7.15 -4.39
N VAL A 174 -0.80 -7.64 -5.49
CA VAL A 174 -1.09 -8.98 -6.01
C VAL A 174 0.20 -9.79 -6.07
N SER A 175 0.10 -11.09 -5.83
CA SER A 175 1.23 -12.01 -6.02
C SER A 175 1.07 -12.73 -7.36
N VAL A 176 2.02 -12.51 -8.27
CA VAL A 176 2.05 -13.17 -9.58
C VAL A 176 3.36 -13.94 -9.69
N GLY A 177 3.29 -15.28 -9.74
CA GLY A 177 4.48 -16.12 -9.79
C GLY A 177 5.40 -15.96 -8.56
N GLY A 178 4.82 -15.71 -7.38
CA GLY A 178 5.58 -15.51 -6.14
C GLY A 178 6.22 -14.13 -5.99
N LYS A 179 5.94 -13.19 -6.90
CA LYS A 179 6.40 -11.80 -6.83
C LYS A 179 5.24 -10.86 -6.55
N GLU A 180 5.43 -9.96 -5.60
CA GLU A 180 4.47 -8.88 -5.36
C GLU A 180 4.52 -7.86 -6.50
N ILE A 181 3.34 -7.43 -6.93
CA ILE A 181 3.12 -6.31 -7.86
C ILE A 181 2.12 -5.38 -7.20
N ILE A 182 2.48 -4.10 -7.11
CA ILE A 182 1.62 -3.04 -6.65
C ILE A 182 0.83 -2.56 -7.86
N LEU A 183 -0.48 -2.78 -7.84
CA LEU A 183 -1.39 -2.39 -8.89
C LEU A 183 -2.20 -1.16 -8.48
N THR A 184 -2.35 -0.22 -9.40
CA THR A 184 -3.22 0.94 -9.18
C THR A 184 -3.84 1.37 -10.50
N PRO A 185 -5.17 1.50 -10.59
CA PRO A 185 -5.80 2.04 -11.78
C PRO A 185 -5.46 3.52 -11.90
N ALA A 186 -5.25 3.99 -13.13
CA ALA A 186 -4.98 5.38 -13.45
C ALA A 186 -5.85 5.84 -14.62
N ILE A 187 -6.31 7.08 -14.52
CA ILE A 187 -7.08 7.75 -15.56
C ILE A 187 -6.17 8.71 -16.31
N TYR A 188 -6.24 8.63 -17.64
CA TYR A 188 -5.58 9.51 -18.57
C TYR A 188 -6.65 10.28 -19.35
N ARG A 189 -6.74 11.58 -19.13
CA ARG A 189 -7.59 12.43 -19.97
C ARG A 189 -6.90 12.62 -21.31
N ASN A 190 -7.63 12.49 -22.41
CA ASN A 190 -7.09 12.79 -23.73
C ASN A 190 -7.24 14.31 -23.99
N ARG A 191 -6.17 14.98 -24.40
CA ARG A 191 -6.23 16.42 -24.75
C ARG A 191 -6.87 16.68 -26.13
N ASN A 192 -6.93 15.67 -27.00
CA ASN A 192 -7.30 15.80 -28.39
C ASN A 192 -8.71 15.29 -28.71
N ILE A 193 -9.31 14.48 -27.83
CA ILE A 193 -10.67 13.93 -27.99
C ILE A 193 -11.36 13.93 -26.63
N SER A 194 -12.67 14.21 -26.60
CA SER A 194 -13.49 14.06 -25.39
C SER A 194 -13.47 12.60 -24.93
N GLY A 195 -12.70 12.30 -23.88
CA GLY A 195 -12.63 10.94 -23.32
C GLY A 195 -11.62 10.78 -22.20
N VAL A 196 -11.78 9.69 -21.46
CA VAL A 196 -10.83 9.19 -20.47
C VAL A 196 -10.41 7.78 -20.86
N GLU A 197 -9.11 7.51 -20.80
CA GLU A 197 -8.56 6.17 -20.87
C GLU A 197 -8.25 5.71 -19.44
N MET A 198 -8.75 4.54 -19.04
CA MET A 198 -8.38 3.91 -17.78
C MET A 198 -7.36 2.82 -18.05
N ARG A 199 -6.30 2.77 -17.26
CA ARG A 199 -5.29 1.70 -17.31
C ARG A 199 -5.00 1.17 -15.93
N LEU A 200 -4.53 -0.06 -15.88
CA LEU A 200 -4.00 -0.65 -14.67
C LEU A 200 -2.48 -0.54 -14.70
N ILE A 201 -1.92 0.24 -13.78
CA ILE A 201 -0.48 0.44 -13.69
C ILE A 201 0.08 -0.53 -12.66
N GLY A 202 1.11 -1.28 -13.03
CA GLY A 202 1.81 -2.18 -12.14
C GLY A 202 3.20 -1.66 -11.80
N PHE A 203 3.55 -1.74 -10.53
CA PHE A 203 4.85 -1.39 -9.99
C PHE A 203 5.46 -2.60 -9.27
N SER A 204 6.76 -2.76 -9.40
CA SER A 204 7.54 -3.66 -8.56
C SER A 204 7.60 -3.15 -7.12
N PRO A 205 7.95 -4.00 -6.14
CA PRO A 205 8.10 -3.58 -4.74
C PRO A 205 9.12 -2.46 -4.53
N ASN A 206 10.12 -2.36 -5.41
CA ASN A 206 11.12 -1.30 -5.44
C ASN A 206 10.63 -0.03 -6.17
N GLY A 207 9.34 0.04 -6.52
CA GLY A 207 8.68 1.19 -7.13
C GLY A 207 8.81 1.30 -8.65
N GLY A 208 9.61 0.48 -9.35
CA GLY A 208 9.73 0.57 -10.81
C GLY A 208 8.46 0.12 -11.54
N VAL A 209 8.04 0.82 -12.61
CA VAL A 209 6.88 0.43 -13.44
C VAL A 209 7.19 -0.88 -14.20
N VAL A 210 6.28 -1.85 -14.10
CA VAL A 210 6.38 -3.17 -14.75
C VAL A 210 5.19 -3.49 -15.66
N LEU A 211 4.12 -2.69 -15.60
CA LEU A 211 2.92 -2.80 -16.44
C LEU A 211 2.32 -1.39 -16.66
N ASP A 212 1.96 -1.05 -17.90
CA ASP A 212 1.21 0.17 -18.30
C ASP A 212 0.32 -0.06 -19.53
#